data_AF-R6XSQ8-F1
#
_entry.id   AF-R6XSQ8-F1
#
_cell.length_a   1.000
_cell.length_b   1.000
_cell.length_c   1.000
_cell.angle_alpha   90.00
_cell.angle_beta   90.00
_cell.angle_gamma   90.00
#
_symmetry.space_group_name_H-M   'P 1'
#
loop_
_entity.id
_entity.type
_entity.pdbx_description
1 polymer ?
#
loop_
_entity_poly.entity_id
_entity_poly.type
_entity_poly.pdbx_seq_one_letter_code
_entity_poly.pdbx_strand_id
1 'polypeptide(L)' 'MIGSTVGAGSVVTRDIPARCVAVGNPCRVIRNISQDNI' A
#
# COMPACT_ATOMS: atom_id res chain seq x y z
N MET A 1 -0.85 -7.76 -12.13
CA MET A 1 -0.47 -6.54 -11.38
C MET A 1 0.75 -6.87 -10.52
N ILE A 2 1.87 -6.18 -10.69
CA ILE A 2 3.14 -6.43 -9.94
C ILE A 2 3.64 -5.19 -9.18
N GLY A 3 2.73 -4.27 -8.83
CA GLY A 3 3.03 -3.05 -8.07
C GLY A 3 2.31 -3.00 -6.72
N SER A 4 2.50 -1.92 -5.99
CA SER A 4 1.75 -1.61 -4.76
C SER A 4 0.51 -0.80 -5.08
N THR A 5 -0.55 -0.98 -4.29
CA THR A 5 -1.83 -0.28 -4.46
C THR A 5 -1.92 0.86 -3.46
N VAL A 6 -2.16 2.08 -3.96
CA VAL A 6 -2.36 3.27 -3.13
C VAL A 6 -3.82 3.70 -3.20
N GLY A 7 -4.46 3.88 -2.05
CA GLY A 7 -5.85 4.34 -1.98
C GLY A 7 -6.01 5.78 -2.48
N ALA A 8 -7.21 6.09 -2.99
CA ALA A 8 -7.54 7.46 -3.38
C ALA A 8 -7.48 8.42 -2.19
N GLY A 9 -6.97 9.64 -2.41
CA GLY A 9 -6.81 10.65 -1.35
C GLY A 9 -5.61 10.44 -0.42
N SER A 10 -4.74 9.49 -0.71
CA SER A 10 -3.52 9.28 0.06
C SER A 10 -2.42 10.27 -0.27
N VAL A 11 -1.72 10.74 0.77
CA VAL A 11 -0.51 11.56 0.64
C VAL A 11 0.69 10.73 1.05
N VAL A 12 1.45 10.30 0.05
CA VAL A 12 2.64 9.45 0.24
C VAL A 12 3.82 10.34 0.60
N THR A 13 4.29 10.22 1.84
CA THR A 13 5.40 11.01 2.37
C THR A 13 6.71 10.23 2.49
N ARG A 14 6.69 8.91 2.21
CA ARG A 14 7.81 7.96 2.28
C ARG A 14 7.60 6.82 1.28
N ASP A 15 8.66 6.11 0.93
CA ASP A 15 8.60 4.99 -0.01
C ASP A 15 7.64 3.89 0.45
N ILE A 16 6.94 3.29 -0.52
CA ILE A 16 5.98 2.20 -0.29
C ILE A 16 6.62 0.88 -0.76
N PRO A 17 6.77 -0.12 0.12
CA PRO A 17 7.32 -1.42 -0.26
C PRO A 17 6.45 -2.10 -1.32
N ALA A 18 7.08 -2.89 -2.19
CA ALA A 18 6.40 -3.62 -3.25
C ALA A 18 5.33 -4.58 -2.70
N ARG A 19 4.25 -4.81 -3.46
CA ARG A 19 3.17 -5.77 -3.14
C ARG A 19 2.46 -5.43 -1.82
N CYS A 20 2.20 -4.16 -1.58
CA CYS A 20 1.50 -3.69 -0.38
C CYS A 20 0.28 -2.83 -0.76
N VAL A 21 -0.69 -2.75 0.15
CA VAL A 21 -1.80 -1.78 0.08
C VAL A 21 -1.55 -0.70 1.13
N ALA A 22 -1.48 0.55 0.69
CA ALA A 22 -1.26 1.70 1.56
C ALA A 22 -2.34 2.77 1.36
N VAL A 23 -2.82 3.36 2.46
CA VAL A 23 -3.90 4.36 2.44
C VAL A 23 -3.69 5.46 3.51
N GLY A 24 -4.45 6.55 3.42
CA GLY A 24 -4.44 7.66 4.40
C GLY A 24 -3.50 8.83 4.09
N ASN A 25 -3.59 9.86 4.92
CA ASN A 25 -2.74 11.06 4.93
C ASN A 25 -2.29 11.36 6.39
N PRO A 26 -1.02 11.15 6.77
CA PRO A 26 0.06 10.59 5.95
C PRO A 26 -0.17 9.10 5.62
N CYS A 27 0.24 8.67 4.43
CA CYS A 27 0.01 7.31 3.93
C CYS A 27 0.69 6.24 4.81
N ARG A 28 -0.05 5.17 5.13
CA ARG A 28 0.44 4.01 5.91
C ARG A 28 0.05 2.70 5.24
N VAL A 29 0.94 1.72 5.33
CA VAL A 29 0.67 0.35 4.86
C VAL A 29 -0.35 -0.29 5.78
N ILE A 30 -1.47 -0.74 5.22
CA ILE A 30 -2.55 -1.43 5.94
C ILE A 30 -2.59 -2.92 5.66
N ARG A 31 -1.95 -3.38 4.57
CA ARG A 31 -1.90 -4.80 4.20
C ARG A 31 -0.68 -5.11 3.37
N ASN A 32 -0.02 -6.21 3.69
CA ASN A 32 0.99 -6.83 2.83
C ASN A 32 0.33 -7.89 1.97
N ILE A 33 0.43 -7.77 0.64
CA ILE A 33 -0.19 -8.70 -0.32
C ILE A 33 0.69 -9.95 -0.50
N SER A 34 1.78 -10.07 0.27
CA SER A 34 2.75 -11.17 0.19
C SER A 34 2.18 -12.55 0.49
N GLN A 35 1.01 -12.68 1.14
CA GLN A 35 0.53 -14.00 1.58
C GLN A 35 -0.96 -14.12 1.90
N ASP A 36 -1.81 -13.25 1.36
CA ASP A 36 -3.26 -13.39 1.53
C ASP A 36 -3.90 -13.87 0.22
N ASN A 37 -3.95 -15.17 0.02
CA ASN A 37 -4.89 -15.88 -0.86
C ASN A 37 -4.98 -17.32 -0.32
N ILE A 38 -5.83 -17.51 0.69
CA ILE A 38 -6.39 -18.83 1.08
C ILE A 38 -7.88 -18.75 0.77
#